data_AF-A0A1Q5DF48-F1
#
_entry.id   AF-A0A1Q5DF48-F1
#
_cell.length_a   1.000
_cell.length_b   1.000
_cell.length_c   1.000
_cell.angle_alpha   90.00
_cell.angle_beta   90.00
_cell.angle_gamma   90.00
#
_symmetry.space_group_name_H-M   'P 1'
#
loop_
_entity.id
_entity.type
_entity.pdbx_description
1 polymer ?
#
loop_
_entity_poly.entity_id
_entity_poly.type
_entity_poly.pdbx_seq_one_letter_code
_entity_poly.pdbx_strand_id
1 'polypeptide(L)'
;MTDHRPLSIWTATAPVPASTTGAPAWPRGAVVNDGDERADARRLPKFAHGWQRRGVPMEQGRQALGLVHRSTGEAVVELDELAMPVPVTEAGLRVITRLEEGWPDVPPSAAETEVLAGEQIEVRRLLLARLADEGRPPAELFHILPWHRVTLLADEIDALLHGGVPGEVIRLRHWFRPVGPRFTASLEQLDEGVRDDDPGLVRVAATSLCARLTDLDAARLPAHARVSLAALVEVLAEGNRFLGHTAARVTGKLRGEGGSAPAAPRMDTVLLDAGASDGIRRESQEFERAPFTVRVAVTSTGHVTVSAHAVLRPGEHRLLTEGYGVMLLPFRILAADGATRYWVVLEPSGAFIGGSLPLPIPTGDFVEADVDGPPIGVREAASLGAEEVERSIAAVDTGSYLDLWERIADALPPSHPLRDVIGRAVQ
;
A
#
# COMPACT_ATOMS: atom_id res chain seq x y z
N MET A 1 25.21 27.70 4.82
CA MET A 1 25.89 26.44 4.44
C MET A 1 25.18 25.32 5.15
N THR A 2 24.53 24.45 4.39
CA THR A 2 23.64 23.41 4.90
C THR A 2 24.42 22.16 5.31
N ASP A 3 24.07 21.59 6.46
CA ASP A 3 24.59 20.29 6.90
C ASP A 3 23.85 19.17 6.17
N HIS A 4 24.59 18.26 5.55
CA HIS A 4 24.03 17.15 4.79
C HIS A 4 23.98 15.88 5.65
N ARG A 5 22.99 15.03 5.38
CA ARG A 5 22.85 13.70 6.02
C ARG A 5 22.88 12.61 4.94
N PRO A 6 23.18 11.35 5.31
CA PRO A 6 23.09 10.26 4.35
C PRO A 6 21.68 10.17 3.74
N LEU A 7 21.58 9.84 2.45
CA LEU A 7 20.30 9.45 1.84
C LEU A 7 20.01 7.96 2.09
N SER A 8 21.05 7.14 2.13
CA SER A 8 20.99 5.71 2.44
C SER A 8 20.98 5.43 3.94
N ILE A 9 20.33 4.32 4.31
CA ILE A 9 20.38 3.75 5.66
C ILE A 9 21.76 3.19 6.00
N TRP A 10 22.57 2.91 4.98
CA TRP A 10 23.88 2.28 5.12
C TRP A 10 24.97 3.19 4.55
N THR A 11 26.00 3.40 5.36
CA THR A 11 27.22 4.12 5.00
C THR A 11 28.43 3.31 5.41
N ALA A 12 29.56 3.54 4.76
CA ALA A 12 30.84 3.03 5.23
C ALA A 12 31.94 4.07 5.01
N THR A 13 32.94 4.05 5.87
CA THR A 13 34.09 4.95 5.77
C THR A 13 34.82 4.72 4.46
N ALA A 14 35.05 5.79 3.71
CA ALA A 14 35.79 5.73 2.47
C ALA A 14 37.25 5.37 2.78
N PRO A 15 37.87 4.44 2.01
CA PRO A 15 39.28 4.17 2.19
C PRO A 15 40.10 5.43 1.89
N VAL A 16 41.09 5.72 2.74
CA VAL A 16 42.03 6.83 2.49
C VAL A 16 42.95 6.42 1.34
N PRO A 17 43.18 7.26 0.31
CA PRO A 17 44.11 6.93 -0.76
C PRO A 17 45.52 6.72 -0.18
N ALA A 18 46.08 5.51 -0.34
CA ALA A 18 47.41 5.18 0.18
C ALA A 18 48.55 5.88 -0.59
N SER A 19 48.30 6.40 -1.79
CA SER A 19 49.25 7.22 -2.56
C SER A 19 48.54 8.02 -3.65
N THR A 20 49.16 9.11 -4.10
CA THR A 20 48.65 10.15 -5.02
C THR A 20 48.32 9.70 -6.46
N THR A 21 48.32 8.40 -6.76
CA THR A 21 48.07 7.87 -8.10
C THR A 21 47.14 6.66 -8.04
N GLY A 22 45.86 6.92 -7.78
CA GLY A 22 44.79 5.93 -7.88
C GLY A 22 43.71 6.15 -6.83
N ALA A 23 42.44 6.12 -7.26
CA ALA A 23 41.34 5.99 -6.31
C ALA A 23 41.35 4.58 -5.70
N PRO A 24 41.07 4.44 -4.40
CA PRO A 24 41.19 3.16 -3.71
C PRO A 24 40.10 2.16 -4.13
N ALA A 25 40.47 0.87 -4.13
CA ALA A 25 39.55 -0.25 -4.29
C ALA A 25 38.50 -0.26 -3.18
N TRP A 26 37.24 -0.53 -3.54
CA TRP A 26 36.21 -0.75 -2.53
C TRP A 26 36.44 -2.10 -1.82
N PRO A 27 36.62 -2.13 -0.49
CA PRO A 27 36.92 -3.37 0.21
C PRO A 27 35.71 -4.31 0.23
N ARG A 28 35.92 -5.57 -0.12
CA ARG A 28 34.93 -6.64 0.08
C ARG A 28 34.80 -6.90 1.59
N GLY A 29 33.78 -6.31 2.22
CA GLY A 29 33.59 -6.36 3.68
C GLY A 29 33.76 -5.01 4.38
N ALA A 30 33.49 -3.90 3.68
CA ALA A 30 33.40 -2.60 4.31
C ALA A 30 32.45 -2.65 5.53
N VAL A 31 32.89 -2.08 6.65
CA VAL A 31 32.12 -2.06 7.89
C VAL A 31 30.97 -1.07 7.73
N VAL A 32 29.75 -1.60 7.64
CA VAL A 32 28.52 -0.80 7.51
C VAL A 32 28.22 -0.14 8.84
N ASN A 33 27.95 1.17 8.81
CA ASN A 33 27.50 1.97 9.96
C ASN A 33 28.37 1.77 11.21
N ASP A 34 29.70 1.70 11.01
CA ASP A 34 30.70 1.49 12.06
C ASP A 34 30.51 0.18 12.86
N GLY A 35 29.81 -0.81 12.29
CA GLY A 35 29.61 -2.14 12.86
C GLY A 35 28.19 -2.42 13.32
N ASP A 36 27.29 -1.43 13.24
CA ASP A 36 25.86 -1.62 13.53
C ASP A 36 25.02 -1.60 12.25
N GLU A 37 24.97 -2.75 11.57
CA GLU A 37 24.19 -2.95 10.33
C GLU A 37 22.69 -2.69 10.49
N ARG A 38 22.18 -2.69 11.74
CA ARG A 38 20.76 -2.42 12.05
C ARG A 38 20.49 -0.93 12.28
N ALA A 39 21.53 -0.12 12.49
CA ALA A 39 21.36 1.32 12.63
C ALA A 39 20.93 1.96 11.30
N ASP A 40 20.14 3.02 11.38
CA ASP A 40 19.80 3.87 10.24
C ASP A 40 20.78 5.04 10.19
N ALA A 41 21.71 5.03 9.22
CA ALA A 41 22.75 6.06 9.07
C ALA A 41 22.17 7.48 9.00
N ARG A 42 20.98 7.65 8.43
CA ARG A 42 20.28 8.94 8.29
C ARG A 42 19.94 9.58 9.64
N ARG A 43 19.88 8.76 10.69
CA ARG A 43 19.51 9.12 12.05
C ARG A 43 20.68 9.09 13.03
N LEU A 44 21.88 8.68 12.58
CA LEU A 44 23.04 8.61 13.47
C LEU A 44 23.49 10.01 13.91
N PRO A 45 23.76 10.23 15.21
CA PRO A 45 24.20 11.54 15.73
C PRO A 45 25.46 12.08 15.06
N LYS A 46 26.36 11.20 14.58
CA LYS A 46 27.60 11.62 13.91
C LYS A 46 27.36 12.47 12.67
N PHE A 47 26.23 12.28 11.98
CA PHE A 47 25.85 13.04 10.79
C PHE A 47 25.02 14.31 11.10
N ALA A 48 24.91 14.71 12.36
CA ALA A 48 24.09 15.87 12.72
C ALA A 48 24.64 17.18 12.15
N HIS A 49 25.98 17.34 12.12
CA HIS A 49 26.63 18.59 11.76
C HIS A 49 27.96 18.38 11.02
N GLY A 50 28.36 19.38 10.24
CA GLY A 50 29.69 19.45 9.64
C GLY A 50 29.86 18.68 8.33
N TRP A 51 28.86 17.92 7.89
CA TRP A 51 28.94 17.09 6.68
C TRP A 51 28.49 17.81 5.42
N GLN A 52 29.18 17.53 4.32
CA GLN A 52 28.88 18.06 3.00
C GLN A 52 28.75 16.96 1.96
N ARG A 53 27.75 17.08 1.11
CA ARG A 53 27.57 16.23 -0.07
C ARG A 53 28.76 16.36 -1.01
N ARG A 54 29.42 15.23 -1.31
CA ARG A 54 30.53 15.14 -2.27
C ARG A 54 30.54 13.80 -2.99
N GLY A 55 31.05 13.82 -4.22
CA GLY A 55 31.43 12.62 -4.94
C GLY A 55 32.74 12.10 -4.37
N VAL A 56 32.73 10.89 -3.81
CA VAL A 56 33.93 10.22 -3.31
C VAL A 56 34.56 9.46 -4.47
N PRO A 57 35.83 9.72 -4.82
CA PRO A 57 36.50 9.03 -5.92
C PRO A 57 36.55 7.51 -5.71
N MET A 58 36.25 6.77 -6.77
CA MET A 58 36.31 5.32 -6.83
C MET A 58 37.19 4.86 -7.99
N GLU A 59 37.51 3.57 -8.02
CA GLU A 59 38.31 2.99 -9.09
C GLU A 59 37.76 3.35 -10.48
N GLN A 60 38.66 3.35 -11.47
CA GLN A 60 38.33 3.61 -12.89
C GLN A 60 37.71 5.00 -13.14
N GLY A 61 38.01 5.98 -12.29
CA GLY A 61 37.54 7.36 -12.44
C GLY A 61 36.06 7.56 -12.14
N ARG A 62 35.40 6.56 -11.53
CA ARG A 62 34.02 6.66 -11.08
C ARG A 62 33.94 7.45 -9.78
N GLN A 63 32.75 7.94 -9.44
CA GLN A 63 32.47 8.55 -8.14
C GLN A 63 31.30 7.85 -7.48
N ALA A 64 31.38 7.69 -6.17
CA ALA A 64 30.27 7.25 -5.32
C ALA A 64 29.64 8.45 -4.61
N LEU A 65 28.35 8.36 -4.37
CA LEU A 65 27.62 9.27 -3.51
C LEU A 65 28.20 9.18 -2.10
N GLY A 66 28.57 10.32 -1.52
CA GLY A 66 29.15 10.34 -0.19
C GLY A 66 29.03 11.68 0.51
N LEU A 67 29.58 11.71 1.72
CA LEU A 67 29.68 12.89 2.56
C LEU A 67 31.12 13.07 3.02
N VAL A 68 31.56 14.32 3.12
CA VAL A 68 32.85 14.69 3.71
C VAL A 68 32.62 15.65 4.87
N HIS A 69 33.19 15.34 6.03
CA HIS A 69 33.13 16.20 7.20
C HIS A 69 34.12 17.35 7.08
N ARG A 70 33.63 18.58 7.22
CA ARG A 70 34.36 19.82 6.89
C ARG A 70 35.64 20.02 7.69
N SER A 71 35.64 19.69 8.98
CA SER A 71 36.80 19.98 9.84
C SER A 71 37.77 18.82 9.96
N THR A 72 37.29 17.57 9.85
CA THR A 72 38.13 16.37 10.02
C THR A 72 38.60 15.79 8.69
N GLY A 73 37.94 16.13 7.58
CA GLY A 73 38.18 15.52 6.27
C GLY A 73 37.71 14.07 6.19
N GLU A 74 37.03 13.55 7.22
CA GLU A 74 36.45 12.21 7.20
C GLU A 74 35.48 12.07 6.05
N ALA A 75 35.59 11.00 5.28
CA ALA A 75 34.73 10.73 4.14
C ALA A 75 33.99 9.41 4.35
N VAL A 76 32.70 9.41 4.06
CA VAL A 76 31.88 8.20 4.00
C VAL A 76 31.25 8.09 2.62
N VAL A 77 31.04 6.87 2.17
CA VAL A 77 30.22 6.57 0.98
C VAL A 77 28.88 6.00 1.42
N GLU A 78 27.86 6.29 0.62
CA GLU A 78 26.54 5.68 0.76
C GLU A 78 26.48 4.35 0.02
N LEU A 79 25.80 3.39 0.63
CA LEU A 79 25.71 2.03 0.14
C LEU A 79 24.29 1.68 -0.31
N ASP A 80 24.19 0.81 -1.31
CA ASP A 80 22.94 0.17 -1.72
C ASP A 80 22.56 -0.98 -0.77
N GLU A 81 21.47 -1.68 -1.08
CA GLU A 81 21.00 -2.83 -0.29
C GLU A 81 21.90 -4.07 -0.34
N LEU A 82 22.91 -4.07 -1.20
CA LEU A 82 23.94 -5.11 -1.30
C LEU A 82 25.26 -4.67 -0.67
N ALA A 83 25.23 -3.58 0.10
CA ALA A 83 26.41 -2.95 0.72
C ALA A 83 27.47 -2.50 -0.30
N MET A 84 27.06 -2.14 -1.52
CA MET A 84 27.93 -1.62 -2.57
C MET A 84 27.83 -0.09 -2.68
N PRO A 85 28.92 0.63 -3.00
CA PRO A 85 28.87 2.09 -3.14
C PRO A 85 27.90 2.52 -4.23
N VAL A 86 27.04 3.48 -3.91
CA VAL A 86 26.06 4.03 -4.85
C VAL A 86 26.77 4.95 -5.85
N PRO A 87 26.87 4.58 -7.15
CA PRO A 87 27.56 5.42 -8.12
C PRO A 87 26.73 6.68 -8.44
N VAL A 88 27.41 7.80 -8.67
CA VAL A 88 26.75 9.06 -9.04
C VAL A 88 27.59 9.81 -10.08
N THR A 89 26.94 10.47 -11.04
CA THR A 89 27.66 11.38 -11.94
C THR A 89 27.89 12.75 -11.30
N GLU A 90 28.83 13.53 -11.84
CA GLU A 90 29.06 14.90 -11.37
C GLU A 90 27.83 15.80 -11.55
N ALA A 91 27.08 15.61 -12.64
CA ALA A 91 25.84 16.34 -12.89
C ALA A 91 24.77 15.96 -11.85
N GLY A 92 24.57 14.68 -11.59
CA GLY A 92 23.65 14.18 -10.56
C GLY A 92 24.01 14.72 -9.18
N LEU A 93 25.29 14.70 -8.81
CA LEU A 93 25.75 15.23 -7.52
C LEU A 93 25.41 16.72 -7.35
N ARG A 94 25.59 17.54 -8.39
CA ARG A 94 25.23 18.97 -8.34
C ARG A 94 23.74 19.16 -8.12
N VAL A 95 22.91 18.39 -8.81
CA VAL A 95 21.44 18.45 -8.65
C VAL A 95 21.03 18.02 -7.23
N ILE A 96 21.57 16.90 -6.74
CA ILE A 96 21.28 16.40 -5.38
C ILE A 96 21.67 17.45 -4.33
N THR A 97 22.88 18.00 -4.43
CA THR A 97 23.37 19.01 -3.47
C THR A 97 22.45 20.23 -3.43
N ARG A 98 22.08 20.76 -4.60
CA ARG A 98 21.14 21.88 -4.69
C ARG A 98 19.78 21.55 -4.07
N LEU A 99 19.25 20.36 -4.34
CA LEU A 99 17.97 19.92 -3.77
C LEU A 99 18.06 19.78 -2.25
N GLU A 100 19.12 19.19 -1.71
CA GLU A 100 19.33 19.09 -0.26
C GLU A 100 19.47 20.47 0.41
N GLU A 101 19.99 21.48 -0.30
CA GLU A 101 20.12 22.84 0.21
C GLU A 101 18.81 23.66 0.18
N GLY A 102 17.87 23.31 -0.72
CA GLY A 102 16.68 24.12 -0.99
C GLY A 102 15.33 23.41 -0.79
N TRP A 103 15.29 22.11 -0.57
CA TRP A 103 14.05 21.35 -0.34
C TRP A 103 13.47 21.65 1.04
N PRO A 104 12.13 21.79 1.19
CA PRO A 104 11.05 21.63 0.20
C PRO A 104 10.69 22.86 -0.63
N ASP A 105 11.38 23.98 -0.44
CA ASP A 105 10.99 25.27 -1.03
C ASP A 105 11.39 25.40 -2.51
N VAL A 106 12.41 24.66 -2.95
CA VAL A 106 12.96 24.71 -4.30
C VAL A 106 12.84 23.33 -4.97
N PRO A 107 11.76 23.04 -5.71
CA PRO A 107 11.62 21.79 -6.45
C PRO A 107 12.62 21.72 -7.62
N PRO A 108 12.91 20.51 -8.14
CA PRO A 108 13.76 20.35 -9.32
C PRO A 108 13.09 20.96 -10.55
N SER A 109 13.89 21.60 -11.40
CA SER A 109 13.49 21.98 -12.75
C SER A 109 13.39 20.77 -13.69
N ALA A 110 12.81 20.97 -14.88
CA ALA A 110 12.71 19.91 -15.90
C ALA A 110 14.10 19.37 -16.31
N ALA A 111 15.08 20.25 -16.56
CA ALA A 111 16.44 19.85 -16.90
C ALA A 111 17.14 19.06 -15.77
N GLU A 112 16.87 19.42 -14.52
CA GLU A 112 17.40 18.68 -13.36
C GLU A 112 16.72 17.32 -13.22
N THR A 113 15.45 17.23 -13.54
CA THR A 113 14.70 15.95 -13.57
C THR A 113 15.25 15.02 -14.65
N GLU A 114 15.60 15.55 -15.83
CA GLU A 114 16.29 14.78 -16.89
C GLU A 114 17.65 14.25 -16.44
N VAL A 115 18.45 15.06 -15.73
CA VAL A 115 19.72 14.62 -15.14
C VAL A 115 19.49 13.47 -14.15
N LEU A 116 18.53 13.62 -13.24
CA LEU A 116 18.19 12.56 -12.27
C LEU A 116 17.66 11.30 -12.97
N ALA A 117 16.90 11.44 -14.05
CA ALA A 117 16.43 10.33 -14.88
C ALA A 117 17.57 9.61 -15.65
N GLY A 118 18.77 10.18 -15.69
CA GLY A 118 19.99 9.54 -16.21
C GLY A 118 20.82 8.80 -15.15
N GLU A 119 20.62 9.07 -13.86
CA GLU A 119 21.41 8.48 -12.76
C GLU A 119 21.12 7.00 -12.52
N GLN A 120 21.91 6.31 -11.71
CA GLN A 120 21.58 4.94 -11.30
C GLN A 120 20.28 4.89 -10.49
N ILE A 121 19.56 3.77 -10.56
CA ILE A 121 18.23 3.64 -9.93
C ILE A 121 18.30 3.81 -8.41
N GLU A 122 19.40 3.40 -7.79
CA GLU A 122 19.67 3.56 -6.36
C GLU A 122 19.67 5.04 -5.97
N VAL A 123 20.33 5.90 -6.74
CA VAL A 123 20.34 7.36 -6.52
C VAL A 123 18.94 7.93 -6.60
N ARG A 124 18.20 7.60 -7.67
CA ARG A 124 16.82 8.08 -7.90
C ARG A 124 15.92 7.68 -6.73
N ARG A 125 15.99 6.41 -6.32
CA ARG A 125 15.18 5.86 -5.23
C ARG A 125 15.50 6.52 -3.88
N LEU A 126 16.78 6.65 -3.55
CA LEU A 126 17.23 7.23 -2.28
C LEU A 126 16.81 8.69 -2.17
N LEU A 127 17.02 9.47 -3.24
CA LEU A 127 16.59 10.86 -3.30
C LEU A 127 15.06 10.98 -3.18
N LEU A 128 14.29 10.24 -3.98
CA LEU A 128 12.83 10.28 -3.93
C LEU A 128 12.27 9.92 -2.55
N ALA A 129 12.86 8.92 -1.88
CA ALA A 129 12.47 8.56 -0.51
C ALA A 129 12.67 9.73 0.45
N ARG A 130 13.82 10.41 0.37
CA ARG A 130 14.13 11.58 1.20
C ARG A 130 13.16 12.73 0.93
N LEU A 131 12.93 13.08 -0.33
CA LEU A 131 12.04 14.17 -0.69
C LEU A 131 10.59 13.91 -0.24
N ALA A 132 10.12 12.67 -0.35
CA ALA A 132 8.79 12.26 0.10
C ALA A 132 8.67 12.21 1.64
N ASP A 133 9.74 11.87 2.35
CA ASP A 133 9.77 11.88 3.83
C ASP A 133 9.77 13.32 4.38
N GLU A 134 10.37 14.28 3.67
CA GLU A 134 10.55 15.66 4.13
C GLU A 134 9.56 16.68 3.55
N GLY A 135 8.78 16.29 2.53
CA GLY A 135 7.90 17.21 1.84
C GLY A 135 6.92 16.51 0.92
N ARG A 136 6.41 17.26 -0.07
CA ARG A 136 5.44 16.77 -1.06
C ARG A 136 6.01 16.96 -2.47
N PRO A 137 6.90 16.06 -2.94
CA PRO A 137 7.46 16.14 -4.27
C PRO A 137 6.35 16.14 -5.33
N PRO A 138 6.50 16.91 -6.42
CA PRO A 138 5.57 16.87 -7.53
C PRO A 138 5.50 15.45 -8.10
N ALA A 139 4.32 15.05 -8.56
CA ALA A 139 4.05 13.66 -8.90
C ALA A 139 4.89 13.18 -10.10
N GLU A 140 5.21 14.08 -11.02
CA GLU A 140 6.03 13.86 -12.21
C GLU A 140 7.47 13.48 -11.85
N LEU A 141 7.97 13.89 -10.68
CA LEU A 141 9.32 13.52 -10.24
C LEU A 141 9.46 12.01 -10.01
N PHE A 142 8.37 11.32 -9.67
CA PHE A 142 8.38 9.85 -9.53
C PHE A 142 8.46 9.13 -10.88
N HIS A 143 8.25 9.82 -12.00
CA HIS A 143 8.28 9.20 -13.34
C HIS A 143 9.70 8.82 -13.79
N ILE A 144 10.74 9.28 -13.07
CA ILE A 144 12.14 8.89 -13.30
C ILE A 144 12.45 7.43 -12.91
N LEU A 145 11.53 6.76 -12.20
CA LEU A 145 11.62 5.34 -11.86
C LEU A 145 11.36 4.44 -13.09
N PRO A 146 11.78 3.16 -13.08
CA PRO A 146 11.72 2.28 -14.25
C PRO A 146 10.31 1.72 -14.50
N TRP A 147 9.33 2.59 -14.70
CA TRP A 147 7.90 2.26 -14.86
C TRP A 147 7.59 1.30 -16.01
N HIS A 148 8.43 1.27 -17.05
CA HIS A 148 8.34 0.27 -18.11
C HIS A 148 8.31 -1.17 -17.56
N ARG A 149 8.98 -1.46 -16.43
CA ARG A 149 8.94 -2.79 -15.81
C ARG A 149 7.58 -3.12 -15.20
N VAL A 150 6.90 -2.13 -14.64
CA VAL A 150 5.55 -2.30 -14.09
C VAL A 150 4.56 -2.59 -15.22
N THR A 151 4.67 -1.86 -16.33
CA THR A 151 3.87 -2.11 -17.54
C THR A 151 4.13 -3.51 -18.10
N LEU A 152 5.39 -3.88 -18.32
CA LEU A 152 5.74 -5.21 -18.84
C LEU A 152 5.23 -6.33 -17.93
N LEU A 153 5.39 -6.21 -16.61
CA LEU A 153 4.90 -7.23 -15.68
C LEU A 153 3.37 -7.30 -15.65
N ALA A 154 2.67 -6.16 -15.67
CA ALA A 154 1.22 -6.15 -15.71
C ALA A 154 0.67 -6.78 -16.99
N ASP A 155 1.25 -6.43 -18.14
CA ASP A 155 0.87 -6.97 -19.45
C ASP A 155 1.21 -8.49 -19.54
N GLU A 156 2.31 -8.93 -18.93
CA GLU A 156 2.68 -10.35 -18.88
C GLU A 156 1.73 -11.17 -18.01
N ILE A 157 1.35 -10.66 -16.83
CA ILE A 157 0.36 -11.32 -15.97
C ILE A 157 -0.98 -11.43 -16.70
N ASP A 158 -1.43 -10.34 -17.35
CA ASP A 158 -2.65 -10.35 -18.14
C ASP A 158 -2.61 -11.44 -19.23
N ALA A 159 -1.53 -11.50 -20.00
CA ALA A 159 -1.35 -12.55 -21.01
C ALA A 159 -1.38 -13.96 -20.41
N LEU A 160 -0.75 -14.17 -19.25
CA LEU A 160 -0.73 -15.48 -18.58
C LEU A 160 -2.11 -15.90 -18.06
N LEU A 161 -2.89 -14.97 -17.50
CA LEU A 161 -4.28 -15.23 -17.10
C LEU A 161 -5.17 -15.66 -18.28
N HIS A 162 -4.79 -15.26 -19.49
CA HIS A 162 -5.44 -15.66 -20.75
C HIS A 162 -4.81 -16.89 -21.42
N GLY A 163 -3.97 -17.66 -20.70
CA GLY A 163 -3.34 -18.89 -21.21
C GLY A 163 -2.09 -18.66 -22.07
N GLY A 164 -1.47 -17.49 -21.96
CA GLY A 164 -0.17 -17.20 -22.55
C GLY A 164 0.96 -18.07 -21.97
N VAL A 165 2.12 -18.02 -22.61
CA VAL A 165 3.32 -18.75 -22.16
C VAL A 165 4.18 -17.81 -21.30
N PRO A 166 4.69 -18.27 -20.13
CA PRO A 166 5.51 -17.43 -19.25
C PRO A 166 6.79 -16.97 -19.94
N GLY A 167 7.05 -15.66 -19.87
CA GLY A 167 8.30 -15.05 -20.29
C GLY A 167 9.34 -15.05 -19.17
N GLU A 168 10.32 -14.14 -19.28
CA GLU A 168 11.35 -13.95 -18.25
C GLU A 168 10.77 -13.34 -16.98
N VAL A 169 11.25 -13.79 -15.81
CA VAL A 169 10.77 -13.25 -14.53
C VAL A 169 11.20 -11.79 -14.37
N ILE A 170 10.22 -10.89 -14.32
CA ILE A 170 10.44 -9.45 -14.11
C ILE A 170 10.40 -9.14 -12.61
N ARG A 171 11.52 -8.62 -12.09
CA ARG A 171 11.59 -8.12 -10.70
C ARG A 171 11.54 -6.59 -10.67
N LEU A 172 10.59 -6.06 -9.91
CA LEU A 172 10.42 -4.64 -9.60
C LEU A 172 11.26 -4.22 -8.39
N ARG A 173 11.59 -5.18 -7.50
CA ARG A 173 12.36 -4.95 -6.27
C ARG A 173 11.74 -3.83 -5.43
N HIS A 174 12.54 -3.21 -4.55
CA HIS A 174 12.12 -2.13 -3.66
C HIS A 174 12.21 -0.73 -4.29
N TRP A 175 12.46 -0.63 -5.60
CA TRP A 175 12.71 0.64 -6.32
C TRP A 175 11.53 1.60 -6.27
N PHE A 176 10.31 1.09 -6.21
CA PHE A 176 9.07 1.88 -6.19
C PHE A 176 8.58 2.22 -4.78
N ARG A 177 9.30 1.82 -3.73
CA ARG A 177 8.95 2.13 -2.33
C ARG A 177 8.64 3.62 -2.09
N PRO A 178 9.34 4.60 -2.71
CA PRO A 178 9.03 6.03 -2.51
C PRO A 178 7.65 6.44 -3.04
N VAL A 179 7.09 5.70 -4.01
CA VAL A 179 5.85 6.09 -4.70
C VAL A 179 4.63 5.95 -3.79
N GLY A 180 4.68 5.05 -2.81
CA GLY A 180 3.66 4.92 -1.78
C GLY A 180 3.42 3.47 -1.36
N PRO A 181 2.15 3.02 -1.23
CA PRO A 181 1.84 1.66 -0.78
C PRO A 181 2.54 0.62 -1.66
N ARG A 182 2.99 -0.51 -1.07
CA ARG A 182 3.83 -1.54 -1.72
C ARG A 182 3.09 -2.36 -2.81
N PHE A 183 2.39 -1.71 -3.74
CA PHE A 183 1.60 -2.37 -4.78
C PHE A 183 2.46 -3.25 -5.69
N THR A 184 3.74 -2.89 -5.89
CA THR A 184 4.69 -3.68 -6.68
C THR A 184 4.96 -5.07 -6.09
N ALA A 185 4.94 -5.20 -4.75
CA ALA A 185 5.08 -6.50 -4.11
C ALA A 185 3.85 -7.38 -4.37
N SER A 186 2.64 -6.79 -4.36
CA SER A 186 1.42 -7.50 -4.73
C SER A 186 1.43 -7.91 -6.21
N LEU A 187 2.03 -7.11 -7.09
CA LEU A 187 2.17 -7.42 -8.51
C LEU A 187 3.17 -8.57 -8.73
N GLU A 188 4.32 -8.57 -8.05
CA GLU A 188 5.28 -9.68 -8.09
C GLU A 188 4.69 -10.97 -7.49
N GLN A 189 3.92 -10.87 -6.41
CA GLN A 189 3.22 -12.01 -5.80
C GLN A 189 2.12 -12.56 -6.71
N LEU A 190 1.48 -11.70 -7.50
CA LEU A 190 0.48 -12.11 -8.49
C LEU A 190 1.14 -12.88 -9.64
N ASP A 191 2.26 -12.38 -10.18
CA ASP A 191 3.07 -13.10 -11.17
C ASP A 191 3.51 -14.48 -10.68
N GLU A 192 4.02 -14.57 -9.44
CA GLU A 192 4.37 -15.84 -8.80
C GLU A 192 3.18 -16.80 -8.75
N GLY A 193 2.02 -16.34 -8.27
CA GLY A 193 0.81 -17.16 -8.20
C GLY A 193 0.31 -17.64 -9.55
N VAL A 194 0.37 -16.81 -10.59
CA VAL A 194 -0.06 -17.20 -11.94
C VAL A 194 0.90 -18.21 -12.56
N ARG A 195 2.22 -18.03 -12.39
CA ARG A 195 3.23 -18.96 -12.92
C ARG A 195 3.20 -20.33 -12.25
N ASP A 196 2.91 -20.36 -10.95
CA ASP A 196 2.87 -21.59 -10.16
C ASP A 196 1.50 -22.28 -10.18
N ASP A 197 0.52 -21.73 -10.92
CA ASP A 197 -0.88 -22.20 -10.94
C ASP A 197 -1.46 -22.32 -9.51
N ASP A 198 -1.14 -21.36 -8.63
CA ASP A 198 -1.67 -21.25 -7.27
C ASP A 198 -2.84 -20.25 -7.23
N PRO A 199 -4.09 -20.69 -7.43
CA PRO A 199 -5.26 -19.80 -7.41
C PRO A 199 -5.46 -19.12 -6.06
N GLY A 200 -4.99 -19.72 -4.96
CA GLY A 200 -5.06 -19.11 -3.63
C GLY A 200 -4.11 -17.91 -3.53
N LEU A 201 -2.90 -18.04 -4.06
CA LEU A 201 -1.93 -16.95 -4.12
C LEU A 201 -2.38 -15.83 -5.05
N VAL A 202 -2.87 -16.18 -6.26
CA VAL A 202 -3.46 -15.22 -7.21
C VAL A 202 -4.56 -14.40 -6.54
N ARG A 203 -5.49 -15.04 -5.83
CA ARG A 203 -6.58 -14.35 -5.13
C ARG A 203 -6.08 -13.38 -4.05
N VAL A 204 -5.14 -13.81 -3.21
CA VAL A 204 -4.53 -12.95 -2.16
C VAL A 204 -3.83 -11.76 -2.79
N ALA A 205 -3.02 -12.01 -3.82
CA ALA A 205 -2.24 -11.00 -4.50
C ALA A 205 -3.13 -9.97 -5.22
N ALA A 206 -4.19 -10.42 -5.90
CA ALA A 206 -5.18 -9.56 -6.55
C ALA A 206 -5.93 -8.66 -5.54
N THR A 207 -6.34 -9.24 -4.41
CA THR A 207 -6.98 -8.51 -3.30
C THR A 207 -6.03 -7.42 -2.75
N SER A 208 -4.79 -7.80 -2.47
CA SER A 208 -3.73 -6.91 -1.99
C SER A 208 -3.39 -5.81 -3.01
N LEU A 209 -3.36 -6.13 -4.31
CA LEU A 209 -3.11 -5.17 -5.38
C LEU A 209 -4.24 -4.14 -5.44
N CYS A 210 -5.50 -4.57 -5.48
CA CYS A 210 -6.66 -3.67 -5.50
C CYS A 210 -6.70 -2.74 -4.27
N ALA A 211 -6.45 -3.29 -3.07
CA ALA A 211 -6.40 -2.50 -1.84
C ALA A 211 -5.30 -1.42 -1.93
N ARG A 212 -4.07 -1.80 -2.30
CA ARG A 212 -2.94 -0.86 -2.37
C ARG A 212 -3.08 0.19 -3.48
N LEU A 213 -3.66 -0.16 -4.61
CA LEU A 213 -3.93 0.79 -5.70
C LEU A 213 -5.03 1.79 -5.32
N THR A 214 -5.93 1.42 -4.40
CA THR A 214 -6.95 2.35 -3.88
C THR A 214 -6.30 3.54 -3.17
N ASP A 215 -5.23 3.31 -2.39
CA ASP A 215 -4.53 4.35 -1.61
C ASP A 215 -3.42 5.05 -2.40
N LEU A 216 -2.99 4.49 -3.54
CA LEU A 216 -1.89 5.00 -4.34
C LEU A 216 -2.21 6.34 -5.00
N ASP A 217 -1.33 7.34 -4.93
CA ASP A 217 -1.50 8.57 -5.70
C ASP A 217 -1.28 8.29 -7.20
N ALA A 218 -2.38 8.28 -7.97
CA ALA A 218 -2.35 7.97 -9.40
C ALA A 218 -1.59 9.01 -10.23
N ALA A 219 -1.38 10.23 -9.73
CA ALA A 219 -0.55 11.22 -10.44
C ALA A 219 0.93 10.81 -10.48
N ARG A 220 1.39 10.03 -9.49
CA ARG A 220 2.78 9.55 -9.42
C ARG A 220 3.11 8.48 -10.46
N LEU A 221 2.10 7.97 -11.15
CA LEU A 221 2.25 6.94 -12.16
C LEU A 221 2.22 7.60 -13.54
N PRO A 222 3.19 7.31 -14.42
CA PRO A 222 3.11 7.75 -15.80
C PRO A 222 1.95 7.05 -16.53
N ALA A 223 1.43 7.70 -17.57
CA ALA A 223 0.19 7.28 -18.24
C ALA A 223 0.20 5.81 -18.70
N HIS A 224 1.32 5.33 -19.27
CA HIS A 224 1.45 3.94 -19.75
C HIS A 224 1.30 2.92 -18.60
N ALA A 225 1.89 3.18 -17.43
CA ALA A 225 1.75 2.30 -16.27
C ALA A 225 0.30 2.29 -15.74
N ARG A 226 -0.38 3.42 -15.76
CA ARG A 226 -1.79 3.51 -15.36
C ARG A 226 -2.69 2.68 -16.27
N VAL A 227 -2.47 2.74 -17.59
CA VAL A 227 -3.25 1.97 -18.58
C VAL A 227 -3.09 0.47 -18.34
N SER A 228 -1.85 -0.04 -18.25
CA SER A 228 -1.60 -1.47 -18.02
C SER A 228 -2.17 -1.95 -16.69
N LEU A 229 -1.98 -1.19 -15.60
CA LEU A 229 -2.53 -1.56 -14.29
C LEU A 229 -4.06 -1.55 -14.27
N ALA A 230 -4.69 -0.58 -14.95
CA ALA A 230 -6.14 -0.51 -15.05
C ALA A 230 -6.71 -1.71 -15.81
N ALA A 231 -6.08 -2.10 -16.93
CA ALA A 231 -6.47 -3.28 -17.70
C ALA A 231 -6.33 -4.57 -16.87
N LEU A 232 -5.19 -4.76 -16.20
CA LEU A 232 -4.98 -5.92 -15.33
C LEU A 232 -6.03 -5.99 -14.21
N VAL A 233 -6.35 -4.87 -13.56
CA VAL A 233 -7.35 -4.84 -12.49
C VAL A 233 -8.76 -5.21 -12.98
N GLU A 234 -9.12 -4.81 -14.21
CA GLU A 234 -10.38 -5.24 -14.83
C GLU A 234 -10.40 -6.77 -15.03
N VAL A 235 -9.33 -7.35 -15.58
CA VAL A 235 -9.19 -8.80 -15.80
C VAL A 235 -9.27 -9.58 -14.48
N LEU A 236 -8.65 -9.07 -13.42
CA LEU A 236 -8.74 -9.67 -12.08
C LEU A 236 -10.17 -9.66 -11.52
N ALA A 237 -10.94 -8.60 -11.80
CA ALA A 237 -12.33 -8.52 -11.38
C ALA A 237 -13.26 -9.43 -12.20
N GLU A 238 -12.93 -9.70 -13.46
CA GLU A 238 -13.63 -10.71 -14.27
C GLU A 238 -13.41 -12.12 -13.71
N GLY A 239 -12.18 -12.45 -13.32
CA GLY A 239 -11.83 -13.73 -12.70
C GLY A 239 -12.35 -13.89 -11.26
N ASN A 240 -12.46 -12.80 -10.50
CA ASN A 240 -13.02 -12.77 -9.16
C ASN A 240 -13.97 -11.58 -8.99
N ARG A 241 -15.28 -11.85 -9.21
CA ARG A 241 -16.31 -10.80 -9.16
C ARG A 241 -16.38 -10.04 -7.85
N PHE A 242 -15.94 -10.62 -6.72
CA PHE A 242 -15.98 -9.96 -5.41
C PHE A 242 -15.04 -8.76 -5.33
N LEU A 243 -14.08 -8.64 -6.25
CA LEU A 243 -13.23 -7.47 -6.41
C LEU A 243 -13.90 -6.33 -7.20
N GLY A 244 -15.03 -6.60 -7.87
CA GLY A 244 -15.63 -5.72 -8.89
C GLY A 244 -15.79 -4.26 -8.47
N HIS A 245 -16.38 -3.99 -7.30
CA HIS A 245 -16.52 -2.62 -6.81
C HIS A 245 -15.18 -1.90 -6.61
N THR A 246 -14.21 -2.57 -5.98
CA THR A 246 -12.89 -1.97 -5.73
C THR A 246 -12.10 -1.81 -7.02
N ALA A 247 -12.15 -2.81 -7.90
CA ALA A 247 -11.52 -2.76 -9.21
C ALA A 247 -12.06 -1.59 -10.04
N ALA A 248 -13.38 -1.39 -10.10
CA ALA A 248 -13.98 -0.25 -10.80
C ALA A 248 -13.49 1.09 -10.24
N ARG A 249 -13.39 1.23 -8.90
CA ARG A 249 -12.84 2.44 -8.25
C ARG A 249 -11.38 2.67 -8.63
N VAL A 250 -10.56 1.63 -8.59
CA VAL A 250 -9.13 1.69 -8.94
C VAL A 250 -8.95 2.04 -10.42
N THR A 251 -9.67 1.37 -11.32
CA THR A 251 -9.62 1.61 -12.76
C THR A 251 -10.03 3.04 -13.11
N GLY A 252 -11.14 3.54 -12.57
CA GLY A 252 -11.57 4.92 -12.79
C GLY A 252 -10.51 5.93 -12.33
N LYS A 253 -9.95 5.72 -11.13
CA LYS A 253 -8.86 6.53 -10.58
C LYS A 253 -7.61 6.51 -11.46
N LEU A 254 -7.19 5.35 -11.94
CA LEU A 254 -6.02 5.21 -12.82
C LEU A 254 -6.23 5.85 -14.20
N ARG A 255 -7.45 5.80 -14.73
CA ARG A 255 -7.82 6.45 -16.00
C ARG A 255 -7.93 7.97 -15.91
N GLY A 256 -7.87 8.54 -14.70
CA GLY A 256 -8.12 9.97 -14.49
C GLY A 256 -9.57 10.35 -14.76
N GLU A 257 -10.45 9.36 -14.84
CA GLU A 257 -11.88 9.57 -14.78
C GLU A 257 -12.11 10.11 -13.37
N GLY A 258 -12.39 11.41 -13.24
CA GLY A 258 -12.78 12.06 -11.98
C GLY A 258 -14.12 11.55 -11.45
N GLY A 259 -14.43 10.27 -11.69
CA GLY A 259 -15.59 9.56 -11.24
C GLY A 259 -15.52 9.42 -9.74
N SER A 260 -16.17 10.35 -9.05
CA SER A 260 -16.79 10.06 -7.78
C SER A 260 -17.45 8.69 -7.95
N ALA A 261 -16.90 7.65 -7.32
CA ALA A 261 -17.68 6.46 -7.06
C ALA A 261 -19.06 6.94 -6.56
N PRO A 262 -20.17 6.33 -7.01
CA PRO A 262 -21.50 6.80 -6.66
C PRO A 262 -21.54 7.04 -5.16
N ALA A 263 -21.83 8.27 -4.74
CA ALA A 263 -21.63 8.68 -3.36
C ALA A 263 -22.34 7.70 -2.42
N ALA A 264 -21.70 7.39 -1.30
CA ALA A 264 -22.35 6.63 -0.24
C ALA A 264 -23.63 7.38 0.16
N PRO A 265 -24.76 6.69 0.32
CA PRO A 265 -25.96 7.36 0.77
C PRO A 265 -25.77 7.93 2.17
N ARG A 266 -26.23 9.17 2.34
CA ARG A 266 -26.30 9.87 3.61
C ARG A 266 -27.69 9.70 4.18
N MET A 267 -27.78 9.14 5.38
CA MET A 267 -29.04 8.94 6.10
C MET A 267 -29.08 9.84 7.32
N ASP A 268 -30.25 10.38 7.63
CA ASP A 268 -30.49 11.10 8.87
C ASP A 268 -30.54 10.13 10.05
N THR A 269 -29.87 10.46 11.14
CA THR A 269 -29.88 9.65 12.39
C THR A 269 -31.08 9.99 13.28
N VAL A 270 -31.70 11.16 13.07
CA VAL A 270 -32.87 11.63 13.80
C VAL A 270 -34.12 11.39 12.97
N LEU A 271 -34.87 10.34 13.32
CA LEU A 271 -36.14 10.04 12.67
C LEU A 271 -37.27 10.84 13.34
N LEU A 272 -37.75 11.90 12.70
CA LEU A 272 -38.86 12.72 13.22
C LEU A 272 -40.13 11.88 13.37
N ASP A 273 -40.89 12.10 14.45
CA ASP A 273 -42.18 11.44 14.68
C ASP A 273 -43.17 11.74 13.56
N ALA A 274 -43.60 10.71 12.84
CA ALA A 274 -44.84 10.75 12.08
C ALA A 274 -45.90 10.10 12.99
N GLY A 275 -46.93 10.87 13.36
CA GLY A 275 -47.82 10.58 14.48
C GLY A 275 -48.25 9.12 14.70
N ALA A 276 -48.38 8.76 15.98
CA ALA A 276 -49.10 7.61 16.55
C ALA A 276 -48.94 6.28 15.78
N SER A 277 -47.73 5.71 15.79
CA SER A 277 -47.56 4.27 15.56
C SER A 277 -46.74 3.67 16.70
N ASP A 278 -47.24 2.60 17.32
CA ASP A 278 -46.61 1.89 18.45
C ASP A 278 -45.37 1.05 18.05
N GLY A 279 -44.79 1.29 16.87
CA GLY A 279 -43.68 0.51 16.31
C GLY A 279 -42.34 1.24 16.34
N ILE A 280 -41.23 0.49 16.44
CA ILE A 280 -39.88 1.03 16.20
C ILE A 280 -39.82 1.49 14.74
N ARG A 281 -39.80 2.82 14.51
CA ARG A 281 -39.58 3.39 13.18
C ARG A 281 -38.20 2.99 12.66
N ARG A 282 -38.15 2.58 11.40
CA ARG A 282 -36.94 2.20 10.68
C ARG A 282 -36.96 2.87 9.31
N GLU A 283 -35.91 3.60 9.00
CA GLU A 283 -35.62 4.04 7.64
C GLU A 283 -34.48 3.19 7.09
N SER A 284 -34.53 2.86 5.80
CA SER A 284 -33.45 2.10 5.17
C SER A 284 -33.23 2.51 3.73
N GLN A 285 -31.96 2.52 3.34
CA GLN A 285 -31.54 2.78 1.98
C GLN A 285 -30.72 1.60 1.47
N GLU A 286 -31.01 1.20 0.24
CA GLU A 286 -30.32 0.12 -0.47
C GLU A 286 -29.59 0.70 -1.68
N PHE A 287 -28.39 0.20 -1.94
CA PHE A 287 -27.56 0.62 -3.06
C PHE A 287 -26.59 -0.48 -3.48
N GLU A 288 -26.13 -0.38 -4.73
CA GLU A 288 -25.29 -1.39 -5.34
C GLU A 288 -23.80 -1.05 -5.19
N ARG A 289 -23.04 -2.09 -4.82
CA ARG A 289 -21.57 -2.17 -4.77
C ARG A 289 -21.16 -3.52 -5.30
N ALA A 290 -21.37 -3.71 -6.61
CA ALA A 290 -21.27 -5.00 -7.28
C ALA A 290 -20.04 -5.82 -6.82
N PRO A 291 -20.24 -7.09 -6.43
CA PRO A 291 -21.46 -7.88 -6.57
C PRO A 291 -22.41 -7.76 -5.37
N PHE A 292 -22.13 -6.89 -4.41
CA PHE A 292 -22.91 -6.73 -3.19
C PHE A 292 -24.02 -5.70 -3.37
N THR A 293 -25.21 -6.05 -2.88
CA THR A 293 -26.24 -5.08 -2.53
C THR A 293 -26.04 -4.72 -1.05
N VAL A 294 -25.82 -3.43 -0.79
CA VAL A 294 -25.63 -2.89 0.55
C VAL A 294 -26.94 -2.27 1.02
N ARG A 295 -27.31 -2.56 2.27
CA ARG A 295 -28.43 -1.92 2.95
C ARG A 295 -27.95 -1.28 4.23
N VAL A 296 -28.26 0.01 4.39
CA VAL A 296 -28.09 0.76 5.62
C VAL A 296 -29.46 1.04 6.18
N ALA A 297 -29.66 0.78 7.47
CA ALA A 297 -30.91 1.05 8.16
C ALA A 297 -30.65 1.82 9.45
N VAL A 298 -31.46 2.85 9.70
CA VAL A 298 -31.46 3.62 10.94
C VAL A 298 -32.78 3.35 11.66
N THR A 299 -32.73 3.10 12.96
CA THR A 299 -33.92 2.95 13.80
C THR A 299 -34.09 4.13 14.75
N SER A 300 -35.35 4.43 15.07
CA SER A 300 -35.72 5.43 16.10
C SER A 300 -35.20 5.10 17.50
N THR A 301 -34.85 3.84 17.75
CA THR A 301 -34.25 3.37 19.01
C THR A 301 -32.75 3.59 19.09
N GLY A 302 -32.14 4.33 18.16
CA GLY A 302 -30.74 4.68 18.27
C GLY A 302 -29.77 3.66 17.67
N HIS A 303 -30.19 2.87 16.67
CA HIS A 303 -29.31 1.88 16.04
C HIS A 303 -29.14 2.10 14.54
N VAL A 304 -27.94 1.82 14.04
CA VAL A 304 -27.62 1.71 12.61
C VAL A 304 -27.30 0.26 12.31
N THR A 305 -27.92 -0.33 11.30
CA THR A 305 -27.55 -1.65 10.79
C THR A 305 -26.99 -1.49 9.39
N VAL A 306 -25.76 -1.94 9.20
CA VAL A 306 -25.15 -2.08 7.87
C VAL A 306 -25.14 -3.53 7.50
N SER A 307 -25.65 -3.86 6.31
CA SER A 307 -25.67 -5.23 5.81
C SER A 307 -25.27 -5.27 4.35
N ALA A 308 -24.61 -6.36 3.96
CA ALA A 308 -24.23 -6.63 2.59
C ALA A 308 -24.66 -8.04 2.23
N HIS A 309 -25.15 -8.22 1.02
CA HIS A 309 -25.42 -9.55 0.49
C HIS A 309 -25.14 -9.63 -1.01
N ALA A 310 -24.84 -10.82 -1.50
CA ALA A 310 -24.66 -11.10 -2.92
C ALA A 310 -25.25 -12.47 -3.28
N VAL A 311 -25.84 -12.58 -4.48
CA VAL A 311 -26.32 -13.85 -5.04
C VAL A 311 -25.16 -14.62 -5.66
N LEU A 312 -24.89 -15.83 -5.20
CA LEU A 312 -23.77 -16.67 -5.65
C LEU A 312 -24.02 -17.25 -7.04
N ARG A 313 -23.02 -17.14 -7.91
CA ARG A 313 -23.00 -17.80 -9.23
C ARG A 313 -22.38 -19.20 -9.13
N PRO A 314 -22.64 -20.08 -10.11
CA PRO A 314 -21.96 -21.39 -10.17
C PRO A 314 -20.44 -21.24 -10.08
N GLY A 315 -19.79 -22.06 -9.26
CA GLY A 315 -18.33 -22.04 -9.06
C GLY A 315 -17.85 -21.12 -7.91
N GLU A 316 -18.64 -20.14 -7.49
CA GLU A 316 -18.20 -19.18 -6.46
C GLU A 316 -18.19 -19.77 -5.05
N HIS A 317 -19.00 -20.80 -4.79
CA HIS A 317 -18.93 -21.54 -3.54
C HIS A 317 -17.52 -22.06 -3.28
N ARG A 318 -16.86 -22.59 -4.33
CA ARG A 318 -15.49 -23.09 -4.22
C ARG A 318 -14.51 -21.96 -3.90
N LEU A 319 -14.65 -20.81 -4.54
CA LEU A 319 -13.85 -19.62 -4.24
C LEU A 319 -14.04 -19.14 -2.80
N LEU A 320 -15.27 -19.16 -2.29
CA LEU A 320 -15.57 -18.81 -0.90
C LEU A 320 -14.96 -19.80 0.09
N THR A 321 -15.08 -21.10 -0.15
CA THR A 321 -14.59 -22.12 0.79
C THR A 321 -13.09 -22.35 0.73
N GLU A 322 -12.52 -22.46 -0.47
CA GLU A 322 -11.09 -22.78 -0.68
C GLU A 322 -10.23 -21.53 -0.80
N GLY A 323 -10.77 -20.43 -1.35
CA GLY A 323 -10.03 -19.19 -1.56
C GLY A 323 -10.07 -18.24 -0.36
N TYR A 324 -11.26 -17.97 0.16
CA TYR A 324 -11.49 -17.04 1.28
C TYR A 324 -11.51 -17.75 2.64
N GLY A 325 -12.18 -18.90 2.74
CA GLY A 325 -12.45 -19.64 3.97
C GLY A 325 -13.54 -18.98 4.84
N VAL A 326 -13.31 -17.73 5.22
CA VAL A 326 -14.24 -16.78 5.84
C VAL A 326 -14.05 -15.45 5.13
N MET A 327 -15.14 -14.82 4.67
CA MET A 327 -15.07 -13.55 3.96
C MET A 327 -15.37 -12.40 4.90
N LEU A 328 -14.46 -11.42 4.95
CA LEU A 328 -14.65 -10.16 5.66
C LEU A 328 -14.76 -9.03 4.65
N LEU A 329 -15.84 -8.26 4.71
CA LEU A 329 -16.06 -7.08 3.86
C LEU A 329 -15.85 -5.81 4.69
N PRO A 330 -14.90 -4.93 4.30
CA PRO A 330 -14.66 -3.70 5.04
C PRO A 330 -15.72 -2.66 4.74
N PHE A 331 -16.22 -2.01 5.79
CA PHE A 331 -17.11 -0.86 5.71
C PHE A 331 -16.49 0.36 6.39
N ARG A 332 -16.61 1.51 5.74
CA ARG A 332 -16.32 2.82 6.34
C ARG A 332 -17.63 3.46 6.74
N ILE A 333 -17.76 3.77 8.01
CA ILE A 333 -18.86 4.52 8.60
C ILE A 333 -18.38 5.94 8.86
N LEU A 334 -18.98 6.92 8.20
CA LEU A 334 -18.71 8.35 8.40
C LEU A 334 -19.87 8.99 9.14
N ALA A 335 -19.54 9.66 10.24
CA ALA A 335 -20.45 10.47 11.04
C ALA A 335 -19.77 11.76 11.50
N ALA A 336 -20.37 12.50 12.44
CA ALA A 336 -19.84 13.79 12.87
C ALA A 336 -18.50 13.68 13.63
N ASP A 337 -18.24 12.55 14.28
CA ASP A 337 -16.99 12.26 15.00
C ASP A 337 -15.84 11.78 14.09
N GLY A 338 -16.14 11.46 12.82
CA GLY A 338 -15.16 11.09 11.81
C GLY A 338 -15.52 9.82 11.05
N ALA A 339 -14.51 9.27 10.39
CA ALA A 339 -14.64 8.03 9.63
C ALA A 339 -14.03 6.86 10.42
N THR A 340 -14.84 5.82 10.62
CA THR A 340 -14.44 4.63 11.36
C THR A 340 -14.63 3.40 10.50
N ARG A 341 -13.61 2.54 10.43
CA ARG A 341 -13.65 1.27 9.68
C ARG A 341 -14.14 0.14 10.57
N TYR A 342 -14.97 -0.72 9.99
CA TYR A 342 -15.50 -1.95 10.57
C TYR A 342 -15.42 -3.10 9.55
N TRP A 343 -15.42 -4.33 10.05
CA TRP A 343 -15.40 -5.54 9.24
C TRP A 343 -16.70 -6.32 9.43
N VAL A 344 -17.43 -6.51 8.34
CA VAL A 344 -18.64 -7.34 8.32
C VAL A 344 -18.25 -8.74 7.88
N VAL A 345 -18.48 -9.73 8.74
CA VAL A 345 -18.30 -11.14 8.39
C VAL A 345 -19.46 -11.58 7.51
N LEU A 346 -19.17 -12.24 6.39
CA LEU A 346 -20.19 -12.73 5.48
C LEU A 346 -20.30 -14.25 5.55
N GLU A 347 -21.51 -14.72 5.75
CA GLU A 347 -21.87 -16.13 5.84
C GLU A 347 -22.56 -16.61 4.55
N PRO A 348 -22.10 -17.70 3.93
CA PRO A 348 -22.82 -18.34 2.83
C PRO A 348 -24.10 -19.02 3.34
N SER A 349 -25.24 -18.69 2.75
CA SER A 349 -26.54 -19.32 3.01
C SER A 349 -27.24 -19.68 1.70
N GLY A 350 -27.19 -20.98 1.34
CA GLY A 350 -27.75 -21.47 0.08
C GLY A 350 -27.12 -20.76 -1.12
N ALA A 351 -27.94 -20.11 -1.95
CA ALA A 351 -27.48 -19.38 -3.12
C ALA A 351 -27.02 -17.94 -2.84
N PHE A 352 -26.83 -17.56 -1.57
CA PHE A 352 -26.47 -16.20 -1.17
C PHE A 352 -25.27 -16.21 -0.24
N ILE A 353 -24.57 -15.09 -0.17
CA ILE A 353 -23.63 -14.77 0.90
C ILE A 353 -24.05 -13.43 1.49
N GLY A 354 -24.04 -13.30 2.81
CA GLY A 354 -24.38 -12.03 3.43
C GLY A 354 -24.01 -11.94 4.90
N GLY A 355 -24.04 -10.71 5.41
CA GLY A 355 -23.72 -10.39 6.78
C GLY A 355 -24.31 -9.06 7.17
N SER A 356 -24.48 -8.85 8.47
CA SER A 356 -24.94 -7.59 9.04
C SER A 356 -24.13 -7.22 10.26
N LEU A 357 -23.99 -5.92 10.47
CA LEU A 357 -23.34 -5.33 11.62
C LEU A 357 -24.24 -4.26 12.22
N PRO A 358 -24.88 -4.52 13.37
CA PRO A 358 -25.57 -3.49 14.13
C PRO A 358 -24.56 -2.63 14.87
N LEU A 359 -24.80 -1.33 14.88
CA LEU A 359 -23.98 -0.32 15.52
C LEU A 359 -24.88 0.60 16.33
N PRO A 360 -24.43 1.12 17.48
CA PRO A 360 -25.09 2.27 18.09
C PRO A 360 -25.08 3.44 17.11
N ILE A 361 -26.11 4.29 17.13
CA ILE A 361 -26.14 5.49 16.30
C ILE A 361 -24.89 6.33 16.60
N PRO A 362 -24.08 6.66 15.57
CA PRO A 362 -22.96 7.56 15.73
C PRO A 362 -23.41 8.94 16.20
N THR A 363 -22.51 9.70 16.83
CA THR A 363 -22.84 11.06 17.25
C THR A 363 -23.12 11.96 16.04
N GLY A 364 -24.16 12.79 16.14
CA GLY A 364 -24.56 13.77 15.11
C GLY A 364 -25.86 13.41 14.41
N ASP A 365 -26.19 14.19 13.37
CA ASP A 365 -27.49 14.15 12.70
C ASP A 365 -27.51 13.28 11.43
N PHE A 366 -26.39 12.62 11.11
CA PHE A 366 -26.26 11.81 9.91
C PHE A 366 -25.33 10.61 10.09
N VAL A 367 -25.50 9.64 9.19
CA VAL A 367 -24.57 8.53 8.97
C VAL A 367 -24.43 8.23 7.48
N GLU A 368 -23.20 7.99 7.05
CA GLU A 368 -22.85 7.47 5.72
C GLU A 368 -22.10 6.15 5.90
N ALA A 369 -22.47 5.12 5.15
CA ALA A 369 -21.77 3.84 5.19
C ALA A 369 -21.47 3.37 3.78
N ASP A 370 -20.22 2.93 3.53
CA ASP A 370 -19.81 2.42 2.23
C ASP A 370 -18.77 1.30 2.34
N VAL A 371 -18.65 0.50 1.28
CA VAL A 371 -17.62 -0.52 1.15
C VAL A 371 -16.25 0.14 0.98
N ASP A 372 -15.30 -0.22 1.85
CA ASP A 372 -14.01 0.45 2.02
C ASP A 372 -12.82 -0.39 1.55
N GLY A 373 -12.99 -1.03 0.40
CA GLY A 373 -11.97 -1.86 -0.24
C GLY A 373 -12.44 -3.27 -0.57
N PRO A 374 -11.53 -4.14 -1.02
CA PRO A 374 -11.89 -5.47 -1.46
C PRO A 374 -12.19 -6.37 -0.26
N PRO A 375 -13.09 -7.36 -0.40
CA PRO A 375 -13.27 -8.37 0.63
C PRO A 375 -11.98 -9.17 0.80
N ILE A 376 -11.68 -9.53 2.04
CA ILE A 376 -10.50 -10.31 2.41
C ILE A 376 -10.89 -11.69 2.94
N GLY A 377 -9.94 -12.62 2.90
CA GLY A 377 -10.10 -13.96 3.46
C GLY A 377 -9.29 -14.17 4.73
N VAL A 378 -9.28 -15.42 5.19
CA VAL A 378 -8.50 -15.87 6.35
C VAL A 378 -7.00 -15.63 6.17
N ARG A 379 -6.46 -15.79 4.95
CA ARG A 379 -5.02 -15.62 4.67
C ARG A 379 -4.55 -14.18 4.90
N GLU A 380 -5.40 -13.18 4.64
CA GLU A 380 -5.09 -11.77 4.85
C GLU A 380 -5.46 -11.26 6.24
N ALA A 381 -6.33 -11.98 6.96
CA ALA A 381 -6.81 -11.57 8.28
C ALA A 381 -5.67 -11.35 9.30
N ALA A 382 -4.52 -12.02 9.11
CA ALA A 382 -3.31 -11.81 9.90
C ALA A 382 -2.77 -10.36 9.87
N SER A 383 -3.12 -9.59 8.84
CA SER A 383 -2.69 -8.20 8.68
C SER A 383 -3.65 -7.16 9.27
N LEU A 384 -4.77 -7.60 9.87
CA LEU A 384 -5.76 -6.70 10.44
C LEU A 384 -5.24 -6.00 11.70
N GLY A 385 -5.68 -4.74 11.88
CA GLY A 385 -5.42 -3.97 13.09
C GLY A 385 -6.25 -4.51 14.26
N ALA A 386 -5.61 -4.74 15.41
CA ALA A 386 -6.28 -5.25 16.60
C ALA A 386 -7.51 -4.41 17.02
N GLU A 387 -7.37 -3.08 17.04
CA GLU A 387 -8.46 -2.17 17.40
C GLU A 387 -9.66 -2.25 16.45
N GLU A 388 -9.42 -2.45 15.14
CA GLU A 388 -10.50 -2.60 14.16
C GLU A 388 -11.25 -3.92 14.36
N VAL A 389 -10.51 -5.00 14.68
CA VAL A 389 -11.08 -6.31 14.95
C VAL A 389 -11.90 -6.29 16.24
N GLU A 390 -11.34 -5.77 17.34
CA GLU A 390 -12.05 -5.63 18.62
C GLU A 390 -13.36 -4.86 18.44
N ARG A 391 -13.31 -3.73 17.74
CA ARG A 391 -14.48 -2.89 17.48
C ARG A 391 -15.53 -3.60 16.63
N SER A 392 -15.10 -4.40 15.64
CA SER A 392 -16.01 -5.12 14.75
C SER A 392 -16.70 -6.29 15.46
N ILE A 393 -15.98 -7.01 16.32
CA ILE A 393 -16.55 -8.11 17.11
C ILE A 393 -17.51 -7.60 18.18
N ALA A 394 -17.16 -6.49 18.86
CA ALA A 394 -18.02 -5.88 19.86
C ALA A 394 -19.40 -5.41 19.32
N ALA A 395 -19.50 -5.25 18.01
CA ALA A 395 -20.73 -4.87 17.30
C ALA A 395 -21.54 -6.09 16.81
N VAL A 396 -21.07 -7.32 17.00
CA VAL A 396 -21.79 -8.54 16.60
C VAL A 396 -22.89 -8.85 17.61
N ASP A 397 -24.11 -9.10 17.13
CA ASP A 397 -25.28 -9.44 17.95
C ASP A 397 -25.73 -10.90 17.85
N THR A 398 -25.15 -11.68 16.93
CA THR A 398 -25.49 -13.09 16.70
C THR A 398 -24.31 -14.02 16.97
N GLY A 399 -24.59 -15.15 17.65
CA GLY A 399 -23.58 -16.18 17.94
C GLY A 399 -22.93 -16.78 16.69
N SER A 400 -23.69 -16.94 15.58
CA SER A 400 -23.14 -17.53 14.35
C SER A 400 -22.05 -16.66 13.69
N TYR A 401 -22.10 -15.34 13.85
CA TYR A 401 -21.04 -14.46 13.36
C TYR A 401 -19.81 -14.47 14.29
N LEU A 402 -19.99 -14.70 15.59
CA LEU A 402 -18.88 -14.93 16.52
C LEU A 402 -18.14 -16.23 16.18
N ASP A 403 -18.86 -17.31 15.86
CA ASP A 403 -18.25 -18.59 15.42
C ASP A 403 -17.35 -18.41 14.19
N LEU A 404 -17.72 -17.51 13.26
CA LEU A 404 -16.90 -17.20 12.09
C LEU A 404 -15.65 -16.39 12.44
N TRP A 405 -15.71 -15.50 13.43
CA TRP A 405 -14.52 -14.84 13.98
C TRP A 405 -13.59 -15.83 14.69
N GLU A 406 -14.14 -16.78 15.46
CA GLU A 406 -13.35 -17.85 16.08
C GLU A 406 -12.64 -18.71 15.02
N ARG A 407 -13.32 -19.06 13.92
CA ARG A 407 -12.69 -19.76 12.79
C ARG A 407 -11.52 -18.98 12.17
N ILE A 408 -11.58 -17.65 12.14
CA ILE A 408 -10.45 -16.82 11.71
C ILE A 408 -9.31 -16.96 12.72
N ALA A 409 -9.58 -16.83 14.02
CA ALA A 409 -8.57 -16.99 15.06
C ALA A 409 -7.87 -18.35 15.00
N ASP A 410 -8.64 -19.42 14.78
CA ASP A 410 -8.11 -20.79 14.70
C ASP A 410 -7.14 -21.01 13.55
N ALA A 411 -7.37 -20.33 12.43
CA ALA A 411 -6.52 -20.41 11.25
C ALA A 411 -5.25 -19.54 11.35
N LEU A 412 -5.15 -18.64 12.33
CA LEU A 412 -3.95 -17.85 12.58
C LEU A 412 -2.90 -18.67 13.36
N PRO A 413 -1.59 -18.39 13.20
CA PRO A 413 -0.55 -19.04 14.00
C PRO A 413 -0.83 -18.91 15.51
N PRO A 414 -0.53 -19.92 16.35
CA PRO A 414 -0.85 -19.88 17.78
C PRO A 414 -0.29 -18.67 18.54
N SER A 415 0.84 -18.12 18.10
CA SER A 415 1.48 -16.93 18.69
C SER A 415 0.94 -15.61 18.14
N HIS A 416 -0.05 -15.63 17.26
CA HIS A 416 -0.55 -14.43 16.60
C HIS A 416 -1.42 -13.60 17.56
N PRO A 417 -1.14 -12.30 17.77
CA PRO A 417 -1.82 -11.47 18.77
C PRO A 417 -3.33 -11.34 18.52
N LEU A 418 -3.77 -11.43 17.26
CA LEU A 418 -5.19 -11.41 16.93
C LEU A 418 -5.98 -12.60 17.52
N ARG A 419 -5.33 -13.72 17.87
CA ARG A 419 -6.03 -14.84 18.55
C ARG A 419 -6.55 -14.41 19.92
N ASP A 420 -5.72 -13.72 20.70
CA ASP A 420 -6.10 -13.22 22.04
C ASP A 420 -7.11 -12.08 21.95
N VAL A 421 -6.99 -11.24 20.92
CA VAL A 421 -7.96 -10.19 20.62
C VAL A 421 -9.35 -10.78 20.35
N ILE A 422 -9.44 -11.74 19.42
CA ILE A 422 -10.70 -12.39 19.08
C ILE A 422 -11.23 -13.16 20.29
N GLY A 423 -10.38 -13.95 20.96
CA GLY A 423 -10.78 -14.75 22.11
C GLY A 423 -11.31 -13.93 23.29
N ARG A 424 -10.79 -12.72 23.54
CA ARG A 424 -11.33 -11.81 24.55
C ARG A 424 -12.62 -11.12 24.12
N ALA A 425 -12.78 -10.86 22.83
CA ALA A 425 -13.95 -10.15 22.30
C ALA A 425 -15.18 -11.05 22.10
N VAL A 426 -14.97 -12.37 22.02
CA VAL A 426 -16.05 -13.37 21.92
C VAL A 426 -16.57 -13.83 23.30
N GLN A 427 -15.79 -13.64 24.37
CA GLN A 427 -16.18 -13.92 25.77
C GLN A 427 -17.08 -12.82 26.33
#